data_AF-H0C2S5-F1
#
_entry.id   AF-H0C2S5-F1
#
_cell.length_a   1.000
_cell.length_b   1.000
_cell.length_c   1.000
_cell.angle_alpha   90.00
_cell.angle_beta   90.00
_cell.angle_gamma   90.00
#
_symmetry.space_group_name_H-M   'P 1'
#
loop_
_entity.id
_entity.type
_entity.pdbx_description
1 polymer ?
#
loop_
_entity_poly.entity_id
_entity_poly.type
_entity_poly.pdbx_seq_one_letter_code
_entity_poly.pdbx_strand_id
1 'polypeptide(L)'
;WSQQAYVKASNSGAGDAFGRSVALSGDGNTLAVAAEDEGSNATGINGDMSDNSASSAGAVYVFTRNGSTWSQQAYVKSREAQVN
;
A
#
# COMPACT_ATOMS: atom_id res chain seq x y z
N TRP A 1 -23.41 -13.76 -3.84
CA TRP A 1 -22.10 -13.13 -3.59
C TRP A 1 -22.08 -12.66 -2.14
N SER A 2 -20.96 -12.87 -1.43
CA SER A 2 -20.72 -12.30 -0.10
C SER A 2 -19.28 -11.81 -0.02
N GLN A 3 -19.07 -10.67 0.66
CA GLN A 3 -17.73 -10.13 0.88
C GLN A 3 -16.88 -11.14 1.68
N GLN A 4 -15.71 -11.49 1.14
CA GLN A 4 -14.79 -12.45 1.77
C GLN A 4 -13.74 -11.75 2.65
N ALA A 5 -13.39 -10.51 2.32
CA ALA A 5 -12.40 -9.74 3.04
C ALA A 5 -12.62 -8.23 2.88
N TYR A 6 -12.12 -7.48 3.86
CA TYR A 6 -11.94 -6.05 3.80
C TYR A 6 -10.47 -5.75 4.10
N VAL A 7 -9.78 -5.10 3.17
CA VAL A 7 -8.37 -4.71 3.32
C VAL A 7 -8.26 -3.19 3.23
N LYS A 8 -7.43 -2.62 4.09
CA LYS A 8 -7.09 -1.20 4.10
C LYS A 8 -5.62 -1.03 4.45
N ALA A 9 -4.99 0.03 3.95
CA ALA A 9 -3.68 0.47 4.40
C ALA A 9 -3.68 0.69 5.93
N SER A 10 -2.56 0.38 6.58
CA SER A 10 -2.37 0.59 8.02
C SER A 10 -2.34 2.07 8.42
N ASN A 11 -1.95 2.97 7.51
CA ASN A 11 -1.90 4.42 7.68
C ASN A 11 -2.89 5.15 6.74
N SER A 12 -4.11 4.64 6.58
CA SER A 12 -5.09 5.21 5.66
C SER A 12 -5.32 6.71 5.86
N GLY A 13 -4.82 7.54 4.95
CA GLY A 13 -5.06 8.97 4.86
C GLY A 13 -6.20 9.31 3.89
N ALA A 14 -6.81 10.48 4.08
CA ALA A 14 -7.82 10.98 3.16
C ALA A 14 -7.13 11.49 1.90
N GLY A 15 -7.52 10.97 0.74
CA GLY A 15 -6.97 11.40 -0.55
C GLY A 15 -5.83 10.53 -1.08
N ASP A 16 -5.27 9.60 -0.30
CA ASP A 16 -4.12 8.75 -0.70
C ASP A 16 -4.39 7.82 -1.92
N ALA A 17 -5.63 7.80 -2.42
CA ALA A 17 -6.04 6.99 -3.56
C ALA A 17 -5.73 5.49 -3.41
N PHE A 18 -5.81 4.95 -2.19
CA PHE A 18 -5.66 3.51 -1.95
C PHE A 18 -6.68 2.72 -2.79
N GLY A 19 -6.20 1.75 -3.55
CA GLY A 19 -7.03 0.95 -4.44
C GLY A 19 -7.12 1.49 -5.86
N ARG A 20 -6.37 2.55 -6.21
CA ARG A 20 -6.29 3.09 -7.58
C ARG A 20 -5.86 2.03 -8.60
N SER A 21 -4.96 1.13 -8.19
CA SER A 21 -4.56 -0.06 -8.95
C SER A 21 -4.34 -1.23 -8.00
N VAL A 22 -4.67 -2.44 -8.46
CA VAL A 22 -4.54 -3.68 -7.70
C VAL A 22 -3.97 -4.79 -8.57
N ALA A 23 -3.14 -5.65 -7.97
CA ALA A 23 -2.66 -6.87 -8.59
C ALA A 23 -2.72 -8.03 -7.58
N LEU A 24 -3.34 -9.13 -7.99
CA LEU A 24 -3.41 -10.37 -7.21
C LEU A 24 -2.50 -11.41 -7.85
N SER A 25 -1.69 -12.08 -7.04
CA SER A 25 -0.86 -13.20 -7.50
C SER A 25 -1.70 -14.35 -8.04
N GLY A 26 -1.13 -15.16 -8.93
CA GLY A 26 -1.84 -16.28 -9.54
C GLY A 26 -2.32 -17.36 -8.55
N ASP A 27 -1.66 -17.47 -7.40
CA ASP A 27 -2.07 -18.35 -6.29
C ASP A 27 -3.11 -17.71 -5.35
N GLY A 28 -3.45 -16.43 -5.56
CA GLY A 28 -4.44 -15.69 -4.79
C GLY A 28 -3.99 -15.29 -3.38
N ASN A 29 -2.71 -15.44 -3.03
CA ASN A 29 -2.21 -15.23 -1.67
C ASN A 29 -1.44 -13.93 -1.46
N THR A 30 -1.10 -13.19 -2.52
CA THR A 30 -0.40 -11.91 -2.44
C THR A 30 -1.16 -10.85 -3.21
N LEU A 31 -1.53 -9.77 -2.53
CA LEU A 31 -2.23 -8.64 -3.11
C LEU A 31 -1.34 -7.39 -3.00
N ALA A 32 -1.02 -6.76 -4.12
CA ALA A 32 -0.44 -5.43 -4.15
C ALA A 32 -1.53 -4.41 -4.42
N VAL A 33 -1.56 -3.33 -3.62
CA VAL A 33 -2.50 -2.23 -3.75
C VAL A 33 -1.74 -0.91 -3.80
N ALA A 34 -1.94 -0.14 -4.87
CA ALA A 34 -1.37 1.19 -5.00
C ALA A 34 -2.18 2.24 -4.21
N ALA A 35 -1.46 3.18 -3.62
CA ALA A 35 -1.97 4.44 -3.09
C ALA A 35 -1.13 5.55 -3.72
N GLU A 36 -1.55 6.03 -4.89
CA GLU A 36 -0.76 6.95 -5.74
C GLU A 36 -0.50 8.29 -5.06
N ASP A 37 -1.41 8.71 -4.18
CA ASP A 37 -1.36 10.02 -3.53
C ASP A 37 -0.85 9.97 -2.09
N GLU A 38 -0.32 8.83 -1.65
CA GLU A 38 0.23 8.65 -0.30
C GLU A 38 1.40 9.61 -0.04
N GLY A 39 1.38 10.27 1.13
CA GLY A 39 2.12 11.49 1.38
C GLY A 39 3.47 11.36 2.10
N SER A 40 3.91 10.14 2.46
CA SER A 40 5.15 9.97 3.22
C SER A 40 6.38 10.15 2.32
N ASN A 41 7.41 10.81 2.84
CA ASN A 41 8.72 10.93 2.19
C ASN A 41 9.65 9.74 2.51
N ALA A 42 9.12 8.68 3.12
CA ALA A 42 9.88 7.47 3.36
C ALA A 42 10.37 6.85 2.04
N THR A 43 11.53 6.19 2.08
CA THR A 43 12.09 5.43 0.96
C THR A 43 12.23 3.96 1.31
N GLY A 44 12.19 3.09 0.31
CA GLY A 44 12.41 1.66 0.51
C GLY A 44 11.20 0.93 1.12
N ILE A 45 11.43 0.02 2.07
CA ILE A 45 10.40 -0.87 2.60
C ILE A 45 10.19 -0.58 4.08
N ASN A 46 8.92 -0.42 4.48
CA ASN A 46 8.49 -0.22 5.87
C ASN A 46 9.15 0.99 6.56
N GLY A 47 9.35 2.07 5.81
CA GLY A 47 9.74 3.36 6.38
C GLY A 47 8.61 4.03 7.16
N ASP A 48 8.81 5.27 7.56
CA ASP A 48 7.84 6.00 8.40
C ASP A 48 6.52 6.27 7.66
N MET A 49 5.49 5.52 8.03
CA MET A 49 4.13 5.62 7.48
C MET A 49 3.28 6.73 8.12
N SER A 50 3.81 7.41 9.16
CA SER A 50 3.14 8.53 9.80
C SER A 50 3.52 9.88 9.19
N ASP A 51 4.61 9.92 8.42
CA ASP A 51 5.01 11.08 7.64
C ASP A 51 4.01 11.38 6.52
N ASN A 52 3.76 12.67 6.28
CA ASN A 52 2.89 13.19 5.22
C ASN A 52 3.52 14.43 4.54
N SER A 53 4.85 14.55 4.59
CA SER A 53 5.58 15.73 4.14
C SER A 53 5.81 15.81 2.62
N ALA A 54 5.52 14.76 1.86
CA ALA A 54 5.72 14.66 0.41
C ALA A 54 4.41 14.26 -0.31
N SER A 55 3.58 15.25 -0.64
CA SER A 55 2.31 15.03 -1.35
C SER A 55 2.49 14.24 -2.64
N SER A 56 1.66 13.21 -2.85
CA SER A 56 1.70 12.35 -4.03
C SER A 56 3.06 11.67 -4.27
N ALA A 57 3.81 11.38 -3.20
CA ALA A 57 5.00 10.54 -3.29
C ALA A 57 4.65 9.09 -3.64
N GLY A 58 3.42 8.66 -3.29
CA GLY A 58 2.84 7.39 -3.66
C GLY A 58 3.44 6.21 -2.91
N ALA A 59 2.67 5.13 -2.78
CA ALA A 59 3.10 3.90 -2.13
C ALA A 59 2.42 2.66 -2.70
N VAL A 60 3.02 1.50 -2.45
CA VAL A 60 2.39 0.19 -2.67
C VAL A 60 2.33 -0.57 -1.36
N TYR A 61 1.14 -1.07 -1.03
CA TYR A 61 0.89 -1.91 0.12
C TYR A 61 0.78 -3.35 -0.34
N VAL A 62 1.59 -4.24 0.24
CA VAL A 62 1.56 -5.67 -0.04
C VAL A 62 0.84 -6.36 1.11
N PHE A 63 -0.19 -7.13 0.78
CA PHE A 63 -0.91 -7.98 1.71
C PHE A 63 -0.67 -9.44 1.38
N THR A 64 -0.53 -10.27 2.41
CA THR A 64 -0.47 -11.73 2.30
C THR A 64 -1.70 -12.36 2.90
N ARG A 65 -2.14 -13.48 2.32
CA ARG A 65 -3.30 -14.25 2.78
C ARG A 65 -2.86 -15.52 3.48
N ASN A 66 -3.42 -15.77 4.67
CA ASN A 66 -3.36 -17.06 5.33
C ASN A 66 -4.79 -17.52 5.66
N GLY A 67 -5.25 -18.57 4.96
CA GLY A 67 -6.65 -19.00 5.02
C GLY A 67 -7.60 -17.92 4.52
N SER A 68 -8.46 -17.39 5.39
CA SER A 68 -9.36 -16.26 5.08
C SER A 68 -8.80 -14.90 5.50
N THR A 69 -7.66 -14.87 6.19
CA THR A 69 -7.11 -13.65 6.79
C THR A 69 -6.11 -12.98 5.86
N TRP A 70 -6.31 -11.68 5.62
CA TRP A 70 -5.33 -10.83 4.95
C TRP A 70 -4.57 -10.00 5.97
N SER A 71 -3.27 -9.85 5.79
CA SER A 71 -2.42 -9.02 6.64
C SER A 71 -1.47 -8.21 5.79
N GLN A 72 -1.29 -6.93 6.12
CA GLN A 72 -0.30 -6.10 5.45
C GLN A 72 1.09 -6.61 5.80
N GLN A 73 1.81 -7.10 4.79
CA GLN A 73 3.17 -7.63 4.91
C GLN A 73 4.21 -6.53 4.73
N ALA A 74 3.94 -5.57 3.83
CA ALA A 74 4.88 -4.50 3.52
C ALA A 74 4.18 -3.21 3.08
N TYR A 75 4.85 -2.11 3.37
CA TYR A 75 4.64 -0.79 2.79
C TYR A 75 5.88 -0.46 1.95
N VAL A 76 5.70 -0.19 0.67
CA VAL A 76 6.78 -0.05 -0.31
C VAL A 76 6.75 1.32 -0.92
N LYS A 77 7.90 1.99 -0.84
CA LYS A 77 8.19 3.30 -1.43
C LYS A 77 9.27 3.18 -2.48
N SER A 78 9.32 4.15 -3.39
CA SER A 78 10.47 4.27 -4.27
C SER A 78 11.75 4.41 -3.43
N ARG A 79 12.87 3.93 -3.97
CA ARG A 79 14.18 4.09 -3.30
C ARG A 79 14.78 5.47 -3.50
N GLU A 80 14.22 6.27 -4.41
CA GLU A 80 14.56 7.66 -4.63
C GLU A 80 13.26 8.42 -4.85
N ALA A 81 13.04 9.51 -4.10
CA ALA A 81 12.12 10.56 -4.53
C ALA A 81 12.81 11.23 -5.71
N GLN A 82 12.21 11.26 -6.90
CA GLN A 82 12.81 11.96 -8.03
C GLN A 82 13.07 13.42 -7.64
N VAL A 83 14.34 13.76 -7.45
CA VAL A 83 14.82 15.14 -7.51
C VAL A 83 14.89 15.50 -8.98
N ASN A 84 13.93 16.31 -9.43
CA ASN A 84 14.07 17.09 -10.66
C ASN A 84 14.85 18.38 -10.37
#